data_AF-A0A645HEV5-F1
#
_entry.id   AF-A0A645HEV5-F1
#
_cell.length_a   1.000
_cell.length_b   1.000
_cell.length_c   1.000
_cell.angle_alpha   90.00
_cell.angle_beta   90.00
_cell.angle_gamma   90.00
#
_symmetry.space_group_name_H-M   'P 1'
#
loop_
_entity.id
_entity.type
_entity.pdbx_description
1 polymer ?
#
loop_
_entity_poly.entity_id
_entity_poly.type
_entity_poly.pdbx_seq_one_letter_code
_entity_poly.pdbx_strand_id
1 'polypeptide(L)' 'MQPPEIKDFLKATIKQLKLKPKDVYMPLRSALSGQTHGPELPYLICVWGREECLRRINKAIARIS' A
#
# COMPACT_ATOMS: atom_id res chain seq x y z
N MET A 1 1.21 -4.45 -13.31
CA MET A 1 1.40 -2.98 -13.27
C MET A 1 2.85 -2.72 -12.93
N GLN A 2 3.51 -1.79 -13.61
CA GLN A 2 4.86 -1.37 -13.24
C GLN A 2 4.79 -0.30 -12.13
N PRO A 3 5.91 0.06 -11.47
CA PRO A 3 5.91 1.04 -10.39
C PRO A 3 5.28 2.42 -10.75
N PRO A 4 5.47 2.99 -11.95
CA PRO A 4 4.82 4.26 -12.31
C PRO A 4 3.29 4.20 -12.27
N GLU A 5 2.69 3.15 -12.82
CA GLU A 5 1.24 2.98 -12.88
C GLU A 5 0.66 2.72 -11.48
N ILE A 6 1.39 2.00 -10.62
CA ILE A 6 0.99 1.79 -9.22
C ILE A 6 1.02 3.13 -8.46
N LYS A 7 2.03 3.97 -8.70
CA LYS A 7 2.15 5.29 -8.07
C LYS A 7 0.97 6.19 -8.48
N ASP A 8 0.62 6.20 -9.75
CA ASP A 8 -0.49 7.01 -10.26
C ASP A 8 -1.84 6.48 -9.79
N PHE A 9 -2.02 5.16 -9.74
CA PHE A 9 -3.18 4.53 -9.14
C PHE A 9 -3.35 4.95 -7.67
N LEU A 10 -2.31 4.83 -6.85
CA LEU A 10 -2.37 5.24 -5.44
C LEU A 10 -2.73 6.71 -5.26
N LYS A 11 -2.11 7.60 -6.05
CA LYS A 11 -2.42 9.04 -6.04
C LYS A 11 -3.87 9.32 -6.42
N ALA A 12 -4.36 8.66 -7.48
CA ALA A 12 -5.74 8.81 -7.93
C ALA A 12 -6.72 8.34 -6.85
N THR A 13 -6.48 7.18 -6.25
CA THR A 13 -7.30 6.64 -5.14
C THR A 13 -7.32 7.58 -3.95
N ILE A 14 -6.17 8.10 -3.50
CA ILE A 14 -6.08 9.06 -2.38
C ILE A 14 -6.90 10.33 -2.69
N LYS A 15 -6.77 10.85 -3.92
CA LYS A 15 -7.52 12.03 -4.37
C LYS A 15 -9.03 11.77 -4.41
N GLN A 16 -9.46 10.62 -4.95
CA GLN A 16 -10.86 10.22 -5.02
C GLN A 16 -11.49 10.08 -3.63
N LEU A 17 -10.74 9.51 -2.68
CA LEU A 17 -11.20 9.32 -1.29
C LEU A 17 -11.05 10.59 -0.43
N LYS A 18 -10.48 11.68 -0.98
CA LYS A 18 -10.21 12.94 -0.26
C LYS A 18 -9.40 12.75 1.03
N LEU A 19 -8.48 11.79 1.04
CA LEU A 19 -7.61 11.49 2.18
C LEU A 19 -6.27 12.23 2.07
N LYS A 20 -5.58 12.40 3.19
CA LYS A 20 -4.19 12.90 3.15
C LYS A 20 -3.26 11.73 2.79
N PRO A 21 -2.21 11.96 1.98
CA PRO A 21 -1.28 10.89 1.59
C PRO A 21 -0.68 10.12 2.77
N LYS A 22 -0.37 10.83 3.88
CA LYS A 22 0.19 10.21 5.10
C LYS A 22 -0.76 9.20 5.74
N ASP A 23 -2.08 9.42 5.62
CA ASP A 23 -3.11 8.57 6.23
C ASP A 23 -3.31 7.27 5.44
N VAL A 24 -2.71 7.15 4.25
CA VAL A 24 -2.76 5.95 3.40
C VAL A 24 -1.39 5.30 3.28
N TYR A 25 -0.34 6.06 2.93
CA TYR A 25 0.98 5.50 2.64
C TYR A 25 1.63 4.84 3.85
N MET A 26 1.55 5.44 5.03
CA MET A 26 2.16 4.88 6.24
C MET A 26 1.47 3.58 6.68
N PRO A 27 0.13 3.52 6.86
CA PRO A 27 -0.52 2.28 7.24
C PRO A 27 -0.40 1.20 6.15
N LEU A 28 -0.48 1.56 4.87
CA LEU A 28 -0.30 0.60 3.77
C LEU A 28 1.12 0.02 3.77
N ARG A 29 2.15 0.85 4.01
CA ARG A 29 3.53 0.36 4.14
C ARG A 29 3.65 -0.63 5.28
N SER A 30 3.16 -0.27 6.47
CA SER A 30 3.20 -1.15 7.63
C SER A 30 2.47 -2.47 7.36
N ALA A 31 1.29 -2.43 6.73
CA ALA A 31 0.53 -3.63 6.39
C ALA A 31 1.27 -4.55 5.41
N LEU A 32 2.00 -3.98 4.45
CA LEU A 32 2.67 -4.77 3.42
C LEU A 32 4.07 -5.25 3.85
N SER A 33 4.88 -4.41 4.48
CA SER A 33 6.28 -4.73 4.83
C SER A 33 6.52 -5.06 6.30
N GLY A 34 5.60 -4.71 7.20
CA GLY A 34 5.83 -4.77 8.65
C GLY A 34 6.86 -3.76 9.16
N GLN A 35 7.27 -2.81 8.31
CA GLN A 35 8.30 -1.80 8.60
C GLN A 35 7.71 -0.39 8.45
N THR A 36 8.13 0.54 9.29
CA THR A 36 7.75 1.97 9.18
C THR A 36 8.61 2.72 8.17
N HIS A 37 9.77 2.18 7.82
CA HIS A 37 10.71 2.68 6.81
C HIS A 37 10.99 1.61 5.76
N GLY A 38 11.55 2.01 4.62
CA GLY A 38 11.95 1.08 3.56
C GLY A 38 11.65 1.60 2.15
N PRO A 39 11.64 0.69 1.16
CA PRO A 39 11.41 1.03 -0.25
C PRO A 39 10.08 1.76 -0.48
N GLU A 40 9.95 2.39 -1.64
CA GLU A 40 8.68 3.00 -2.01
C GLU A 40 7.60 1.93 -2.25
N LEU A 41 6.36 2.25 -1.84
CA LEU A 41 5.20 1.38 -2.00
C LEU A 41 5.01 0.82 -3.41
N PRO A 42 5.22 1.58 -4.50
CA PRO A 42 5.04 1.04 -5.84
C PRO A 42 5.95 -0.15 -6.16
N TYR A 43 7.21 -0.13 -5.70
CA TYR A 43 8.12 -1.26 -5.90
C TYR A 43 7.71 -2.47 -5.07
N LEU A 44 7.32 -2.24 -3.82
CA LEU A 44 6.83 -3.29 -2.94
C LEU A 44 5.61 -4.01 -3.52
N ILE A 45 4.62 -3.25 -3.99
CA ILE A 45 3.40 -3.78 -4.61
C ILE A 45 3.72 -4.49 -5.92
N CYS A 46 4.66 -3.97 -6.71
CA CYS A 46 5.10 -4.60 -7.95
C CYS A 46 5.76 -5.96 -7.70
N VAL A 47 6.65 -6.05 -6.70
CA VAL A 47 7.39 -7.28 -6.37
C VAL A 47 6.48 -8.35 -5.79
N TRP A 48 5.57 -8.00 -4.88
CA TRP A 48 4.65 -8.98 -4.28
C TRP A 48 3.52 -9.39 -5.21
N GLY A 49 3.09 -8.49 -6.09
CA GLY A 49 1.90 -8.70 -6.90
C GLY A 49 0.60 -8.61 -6.09
N ARG A 50 -0.51 -8.68 -6.81
CA ARG A 50 -1.86 -8.42 -6.28
C ARG A 50 -2.25 -9.35 -5.13
N GLU A 51 -2.14 -10.66 -5.34
CA GLU A 51 -2.64 -11.67 -4.39
C GLU A 51 -1.93 -11.58 -3.04
N GLU A 52 -0.60 -11.46 -3.06
CA GLU A 52 0.18 -11.34 -1.83
C GLU A 52 -0.07 -10.01 -1.10
N CYS A 53 -0.26 -8.91 -1.85
CA CYS A 53 -0.65 -7.63 -1.25
C CYS A 53 -2.00 -7.74 -0.52
N LEU A 54 -3.01 -8.33 -1.17
CA LEU A 54 -4.34 -8.52 -0.56
C LEU A 54 -4.26 -9.41 0.68
N ARG A 55 -3.51 -10.52 0.61
CA ARG A 55 -3.30 -11.41 1.76
C ARG A 55 -2.66 -10.69 2.95
N ARG A 56 -1.63 -9.87 2.71
CA ARG A 56 -0.94 -9.07 3.75
C ARG A 56 -1.85 -8.01 4.36
N ILE A 57 -2.61 -7.28 3.53
CA ILE A 57 -3.57 -6.27 3.98
C ILE A 57 -4.64 -6.91 4.87
N ASN A 58 -5.26 -8.01 4.42
CA ASN A 58 -6.29 -8.71 5.20
C ASN A 58 -5.72 -9.22 6.53
N LYS A 59 -4.50 -9.75 6.53
CA LYS A 59 -3.81 -10.16 7.76
C LYS A 59 -3.55 -9.00 8.71
N ALA A 60 -3.22 -7.81 8.19
CA ALA A 60 -3.03 -6.62 9.02
C ALA A 60 -4.36 -6.14 9.63
N ILE A 61 -5.44 -6.10 8.84
CA ILE A 61 -6.79 -5.73 9.31
C ILE A 61 -7.26 -6.69 10.42
N ALA A 62 -7.07 -8.00 10.25
CA ALA A 62 -7.45 -9.00 11.26
C ALA A 62 -6.69 -8.88 12.59
N ARG A 63 -5.60 -8.10 12.66
CA ARG A 63 -4.83 -7.86 13.90
C ARG A 63 -5.26 -6.61 14.66
N ILE A 64 -6.07 -5.75 14.04
CA ILE A 64 -6.57 -4.51 14.62
C ILE A 64 -8.09 -4.55 14.84
N SER A 65 -8.73 -5.66 14.47
CA SER A 65 -10.15 -5.97 14.72
C SER A 65 -10.27 -6.81 15.97
#